data_AF-A0A7X1ZQH1-F1
#
_entry.id   AF-A0A7X1ZQH1-F1
#
_cell.length_a   1.000
_cell.length_b   1.000
_cell.length_c   1.000
_cell.angle_alpha   90.00
_cell.angle_beta   90.00
_cell.angle_gamma   90.00
#
_symmetry.space_group_name_H-M   'P 1'
#
loop_
_entity.id
_entity.type
_entity.pdbx_description
1 polymer ?
#
loop_
_entity_poly.entity_id
_entity_poly.type
_entity_poly.pdbx_seq_one_letter_code
_entity_poly.pdbx_strand_id
1 'polypeptide(L)'
;MDATKEQVAAWKKKHGKIYKLEVTPVAGERVTLYFAKADFPLVSAYMRNVPTDPQMAQISLLKNTLLHPSQKELFQLFENYPGVTTAIVVPLMDKLGFTADVTIKEV
;
A
#
# COMPACT_ATOMS: atom_id res chain seq x y z
N MET A 1 -11.53 11.30 -3.42
CA MET A 1 -10.87 12.60 -3.73
C MET A 1 -9.39 12.35 -3.91
N ASP A 2 -8.78 12.85 -4.98
CA ASP A 2 -7.33 12.73 -5.21
C ASP A 2 -6.56 13.82 -4.45
N ALA A 3 -5.28 13.58 -4.14
CA ALA A 3 -4.43 14.53 -3.44
C ALA A 3 -4.02 15.70 -4.36
N THR A 4 -3.93 16.92 -3.82
CA THR A 4 -3.47 18.08 -4.60
C THR A 4 -1.97 18.00 -4.89
N LYS A 5 -1.52 18.74 -5.92
CA LYS A 5 -0.08 18.84 -6.24
C LYS A 5 0.73 19.38 -5.05
N GLU A 6 0.18 20.30 -4.26
CA GLU A 6 0.87 20.82 -3.07
C GLU A 6 0.99 19.75 -1.98
N GLN A 7 -0.05 18.94 -1.77
CA GLN A 7 -0.01 17.84 -0.81
C GLN A 7 1.06 16.81 -1.19
N VAL A 8 1.09 16.40 -2.46
CA VAL A 8 2.10 15.46 -2.96
C VAL A 8 3.51 16.05 -2.84
N ALA A 9 3.69 17.35 -3.12
CA ALA A 9 4.98 18.03 -2.95
C ALA A 9 5.43 18.07 -1.48
N ALA A 10 4.50 18.36 -0.55
CA ALA A 10 4.76 18.35 0.87
C ALA A 10 5.16 16.94 1.37
N TRP A 11 4.46 15.90 0.91
CA TRP A 11 4.81 14.51 1.23
C TRP A 11 6.17 14.10 0.68
N LYS A 12 6.50 14.47 -0.55
CA LYS A 12 7.84 14.23 -1.13
C LYS A 12 8.93 14.92 -0.32
N LYS A 13 8.69 16.15 0.15
CA LYS A 13 9.67 16.88 0.99
C LYS A 13 9.88 16.18 2.34
N LYS A 14 8.84 15.61 2.93
CA LYS A 14 8.89 14.97 4.26
C LYS A 14 9.39 13.51 4.22
N HIS A 15 8.96 12.74 3.23
CA HIS A 15 9.17 11.28 3.18
C HIS A 15 10.09 10.84 2.02
N GLY A 16 10.53 11.77 1.17
CA GLY A 16 11.35 11.47 0.00
C GLY A 16 10.53 10.86 -1.14
N LYS A 17 10.76 9.58 -1.43
CA LYS A 17 10.05 8.88 -2.53
C LYS A 17 8.63 8.53 -2.11
N ILE A 18 7.67 8.93 -2.95
CA ILE A 18 6.24 8.60 -2.82
C ILE A 18 5.83 7.73 -4.00
N TYR A 19 5.09 6.67 -3.71
CA TYR A 19 4.52 5.75 -4.70
C TYR A 19 3.04 6.09 -4.91
N LYS A 20 2.60 6.10 -6.17
CA LYS A 20 1.19 6.30 -6.54
C LYS A 20 0.65 4.95 -7.01
N LEU A 21 -0.49 4.53 -6.46
CA LEU A 21 -1.22 3.35 -6.89
C LEU A 21 -2.62 3.76 -7.34
N GLU A 22 -3.03 3.34 -8.52
CA GLU A 22 -4.40 3.54 -9.01
C GLU A 22 -5.18 2.24 -8.78
N VAL A 23 -6.20 2.31 -7.94
CA VAL A 23 -7.07 1.18 -7.60
C VAL A 23 -8.44 1.44 -8.20
N THR A 24 -9.00 0.46 -8.90
CA THR A 24 -10.41 0.50 -9.32
C THR A 24 -11.14 -0.55 -8.51
N PRO A 25 -11.88 -0.16 -7.44
CA PRO A 25 -12.77 -1.07 -6.75
C PRO A 25 -13.85 -1.58 -7.72
N VAL A 26 -14.48 -2.69 -7.36
CA VAL A 26 -15.51 -3.40 -8.14
C VAL A 26 -16.68 -2.48 -8.59
N ALA A 27 -16.88 -1.33 -7.95
CA ALA A 27 -17.87 -0.32 -8.30
C ALA A 27 -17.44 0.68 -9.42
N GLY A 28 -16.26 0.51 -10.02
CA GLY A 28 -15.84 1.26 -11.22
C GLY A 28 -15.20 2.64 -10.97
N GLU A 29 -15.23 3.16 -9.75
CA GLU A 29 -14.56 4.44 -9.44
C GLU A 29 -13.05 4.28 -9.28
N ARG A 30 -12.24 5.03 -10.02
CA ARG A 30 -10.79 5.00 -9.82
C ARG A 30 -10.40 5.80 -8.58
N VAL A 31 -9.78 5.12 -7.61
CA VAL A 31 -9.21 5.70 -6.40
C VAL A 31 -7.70 5.75 -6.54
N THR A 32 -7.13 6.95 -6.43
CA THR A 32 -5.68 7.13 -6.34
C THR A 32 -5.24 7.04 -4.88
N LEU A 33 -4.26 6.17 -4.61
CA LEU A 33 -3.62 6.03 -3.30
C LEU A 33 -2.15 6.47 -3.40
N TYR A 34 -1.64 7.10 -2.35
CA TYR A 34 -0.24 7.47 -2.25
C TYR A 34 0.40 6.78 -1.05
N PHE A 35 1.64 6.31 -1.21
CA PHE A 35 2.36 5.61 -0.16
C PHE A 35 3.77 6.19 0.01
N ALA A 36 4.19 6.38 1.26
CA ALA A 36 5.58 6.55 1.61
C ALA A 36 6.33 5.22 1.46
N LYS A 37 7.65 5.29 1.26
CA LYS A 37 8.50 4.10 1.30
C LYS A 37 8.41 3.45 2.70
N ALA A 38 8.08 2.17 2.76
CA ALA A 38 8.22 1.40 4.00
C ALA A 38 9.70 1.29 4.36
N ASP A 39 10.02 1.48 5.64
CA ASP A 39 11.37 1.24 6.15
C ASP A 39 11.59 -0.24 6.47
N PHE A 40 12.85 -0.61 6.68
CA PHE A 40 13.21 -2.01 6.96
C PHE A 40 12.53 -2.56 8.24
N PRO A 41 12.47 -1.83 9.38
CA PRO A 41 11.74 -2.28 10.56
C PRO A 41 10.26 -2.60 10.29
N LEU A 42 9.56 -1.74 9.54
CA LEU A 42 8.16 -1.95 9.22
C LEU A 42 7.96 -3.19 8.34
N VAL A 43 8.82 -3.37 7.35
CA VAL A 43 8.75 -4.56 6.46
C VAL A 43 9.11 -5.83 7.20
N SER A 44 10.11 -5.79 8.09
CA SER A 44 10.45 -6.93 8.95
C SER A 44 9.29 -7.31 9.88
N ALA A 45 8.59 -6.33 10.45
CA ALA A 45 7.39 -6.57 11.25
C ALA A 45 6.26 -7.18 10.41
N TYR A 46 6.04 -6.67 9.19
CA TYR A 46 5.09 -7.26 8.24
C TYR A 46 5.41 -8.73 7.96
N MET A 47 6.64 -9.05 7.53
CA MET A 47 7.05 -10.41 7.16
C MET A 47 6.93 -11.41 8.32
N ARG A 48 7.16 -10.96 9.57
CA ARG A 48 6.98 -11.81 10.75
C ARG A 48 5.53 -12.11 11.08
N ASN A 49 4.61 -11.18 10.77
CA ASN A 49 3.20 -11.29 11.15
C ASN A 49 2.33 -11.91 10.06
N VAL A 50 2.74 -11.84 8.79
CA VAL A 50 1.99 -12.43 7.66
C VAL A 50 1.62 -13.90 7.85
N PRO A 51 2.50 -14.79 8.36
CA PRO A 51 2.15 -16.21 8.56
C PRO A 51 1.05 -16.44 9.60
N THR A 52 0.89 -15.52 10.55
CA THR A 52 -0.04 -15.67 11.68
C THR A 52 -1.36 -14.96 11.43
N ASP A 53 -1.28 -13.71 10.96
CA ASP A 53 -2.44 -12.86 10.66
C ASP A 53 -2.13 -11.99 9.44
N PRO A 54 -2.35 -12.51 8.22
CA PRO A 54 -2.00 -11.80 7.00
C PRO A 54 -2.81 -10.52 6.83
N GLN A 55 -4.08 -10.50 7.26
CA GLN A 55 -4.93 -9.31 7.12
C GLN A 55 -4.44 -8.18 8.03
N MET A 56 -4.20 -8.45 9.32
CA MET A 56 -3.68 -7.43 10.24
C MET A 56 -2.28 -6.99 9.86
N ALA A 57 -1.42 -7.90 9.39
CA ALA A 57 -0.09 -7.54 8.90
C ALA A 57 -0.17 -6.55 7.72
N GLN A 58 -1.01 -6.84 6.73
CA GLN A 58 -1.23 -5.95 5.59
C GLN A 58 -1.81 -4.60 6.02
N ILE A 59 -2.84 -4.58 6.87
CA ILE A 59 -3.44 -3.34 7.38
C ILE A 59 -2.41 -2.51 8.16
N SER A 60 -1.58 -3.14 8.99
CA SER A 60 -0.53 -2.46 9.73
C SER A 60 0.51 -1.81 8.82
N LEU A 61 0.96 -2.52 7.78
CA LEU A 61 1.86 -1.97 6.76
C LEU A 61 1.24 -0.77 6.05
N LEU A 62 -0.03 -0.88 5.63
CA LEU A 62 -0.75 0.20 4.97
C LEU A 62 -1.00 1.40 5.90
N LYS A 63 -1.29 1.17 7.18
CA LYS A 63 -1.46 2.24 8.19
C LYS A 63 -0.22 3.11 8.34
N ASN A 64 0.96 2.50 8.23
CA ASN A 64 2.23 3.20 8.40
C ASN A 64 2.79 3.80 7.10
N THR A 65 2.22 3.47 5.94
CA THR A 65 2.72 3.92 4.64
C THR A 65 1.74 4.78 3.85
N LEU A 66 0.44 4.60 4.01
CA LEU A 66 -0.60 5.33 3.27
C LEU A 66 -0.52 6.83 3.60
N LEU A 67 -0.51 7.67 2.57
CA LEU A 67 -0.60 9.12 2.65
C LEU A 67 -1.86 9.55 1.92
N HIS A 68 -2.95 9.74 2.66
CA HIS A 68 -4.21 10.14 2.05
C HIS A 68 -5.07 10.94 3.04
N PRO A 69 -5.74 12.03 2.60
CA PRO A 69 -6.62 12.79 3.50
C PRO A 69 -7.75 11.94 4.09
N SER A 70 -8.29 11.00 3.32
CA SER A 70 -9.31 10.03 3.73
C SER A 70 -8.76 8.73 4.35
N GLN A 71 -7.65 8.77 5.08
CA GLN A 71 -7.04 7.57 5.68
C GLN A 71 -8.04 6.74 6.51
N LYS A 72 -8.86 7.40 7.33
CA LYS A 72 -9.82 6.73 8.22
C LYS A 72 -10.88 5.92 7.45
N GLU A 73 -11.42 6.50 6.38
CA GLU A 73 -12.43 5.86 5.51
C GLU A 73 -11.80 4.70 4.72
N LEU A 74 -10.57 4.87 4.24
CA LEU A 74 -9.83 3.81 3.55
C LEU A 74 -9.52 2.63 4.47
N PHE A 75 -9.20 2.87 5.75
CA PHE A 75 -8.97 1.78 6.69
C PHE A 75 -10.25 0.99 7.00
N GLN A 76 -11.41 1.64 7.09
CA GLN A 76 -12.69 0.93 7.19
C GLN A 76 -12.93 0.06 5.95
N LEU A 77 -12.58 0.55 4.77
CA LEU A 77 -12.66 -0.24 3.54
C LEU A 77 -11.69 -1.44 3.57
N PHE A 78 -10.47 -1.26 4.05
CA PHE A 78 -9.48 -2.33 4.18
C PHE A 78 -9.88 -3.42 5.19
N GLU A 79 -10.55 -3.04 6.28
CA GLU A 79 -11.08 -3.98 7.27
C GLU A 79 -12.24 -4.80 6.69
N ASN A 80 -13.10 -4.18 5.87
CA ASN A 80 -14.25 -4.84 5.25
C ASN A 80 -13.90 -5.66 3.99
N TYR A 81 -12.80 -5.36 3.31
CA TYR A 81 -12.42 -5.97 2.04
C TYR A 81 -10.95 -6.42 2.02
N PRO A 82 -10.60 -7.57 2.63
CA PRO A 82 -9.22 -8.06 2.73
C PRO A 82 -8.55 -8.36 1.36
N GLY A 83 -9.35 -8.61 0.32
CA GLY A 83 -8.81 -8.72 -1.05
C GLY A 83 -8.17 -7.43 -1.55
N VAL A 84 -8.69 -6.27 -1.11
CA VAL A 84 -8.18 -4.95 -1.49
C VAL A 84 -6.80 -4.71 -0.87
N THR A 85 -6.60 -5.08 0.40
CA THR A 85 -5.30 -4.92 1.05
C THR A 85 -4.22 -5.79 0.39
N THR A 86 -4.56 -7.01 -0.01
CA THR A 86 -3.64 -7.89 -0.74
C THR A 86 -3.29 -7.30 -2.11
N ALA A 87 -4.29 -6.80 -2.86
CA ALA A 87 -4.10 -6.18 -4.17
C ALA A 87 -3.25 -4.90 -4.12
N ILE A 88 -3.17 -4.23 -2.97
CA ILE A 88 -2.33 -3.03 -2.76
C ILE A 88 -0.93 -3.42 -2.29
N VAL A 89 -0.84 -4.31 -1.30
CA VAL A 89 0.44 -4.65 -0.64
C VAL A 89 1.39 -5.38 -1.59
N VAL A 90 0.88 -6.29 -2.43
CA VAL A 90 1.74 -7.07 -3.35
C VAL A 90 2.48 -6.15 -4.35
N PRO A 91 1.81 -5.26 -5.12
CA PRO A 91 2.52 -4.30 -5.98
C PRO A 91 3.40 -3.32 -5.21
N LEU A 92 3.03 -2.96 -3.98
CA LEU A 92 3.85 -2.08 -3.14
C LEU A 92 5.16 -2.76 -2.75
N MET A 93 5.13 -4.01 -2.32
CA MET A 93 6.32 -4.80 -1.98
C MET A 93 7.25 -4.98 -3.17
N ASP A 94 6.70 -5.18 -4.37
CA ASP A 94 7.44 -5.21 -5.63
C ASP A 94 8.20 -3.92 -5.89
N LYS A 95 7.51 -2.78 -5.84
CA LYS A 95 8.14 -1.48 -6.09
C LYS A 95 9.15 -1.08 -5.01
N LEU A 96 9.04 -1.66 -3.82
CA LEU A 96 9.96 -1.45 -2.72
C LEU A 96 11.21 -2.34 -2.78
N GLY A 97 11.26 -3.30 -3.72
CA GLY A 97 12.41 -4.19 -3.93
C GLY A 97 12.48 -5.36 -2.94
N PHE A 98 11.34 -5.74 -2.36
CA PHE A 98 11.26 -6.88 -1.43
C PHE A 98 10.84 -8.18 -2.11
N THR A 99 10.48 -8.14 -3.39
CA THR A 99 10.26 -9.32 -4.22
C THR A 99 11.31 -9.36 -5.34
N ALA A 100 11.74 -10.57 -5.69
CA ALA A 100 12.54 -10.79 -6.89
C ALA A 100 11.63 -10.76 -8.13
N ASP A 101 12.20 -10.43 -9.29
CA ASP A 101 11.51 -10.59 -10.58
C ASP A 101 11.25 -12.08 -10.83
N VAL A 102 10.01 -12.53 -10.67
CA VAL A 102 9.61 -13.92 -10.91
C VAL A 102 9.10 -14.06 -12.35
N THR A 103 9.78 -14.87 -13.15
CA THR A 103 9.30 -15.26 -14.50
C THR A 103 8.82 -16.70 -14.45
N ILE A 104 7.54 -16.92 -14.76
CA ILE A 104 6.96 -18.27 -14.90
C ILE A 104 7.06 -18.65 -16.38
N LYS A 105 7.62 -19.82 -16.69
CA LYS A 105 7.63 -20.43 -18.02
C LYS A 105 6.79 -21.71 -17.99
N GLU A 106 5.92 -21.87 -18.97
CA GLU A 106 5.25 -23.14 -19.24
C GLU A 106 6.27 -24.16 -19.78
N VAL A 107 6.11 -25.44 -19.42
CA VAL A 107 6.97 -26.54 -19.87
C VAL A 107 6.18 -27.47 -20.76
#